data_AF-A0A2W6IDE1-F1
#
_entry.id   AF-A0A2W6IDE1-F1
#
_cell.length_a   1.000
_cell.length_b   1.000
_cell.length_c   1.000
_cell.angle_alpha   90.00
_cell.angle_beta   90.00
_cell.angle_gamma   90.00
#
_symmetry.space_group_name_H-M   'P 1'
#
loop_
_entity.id
_entity.type
_entity.pdbx_description
1 polymer ?
#
loop_
_entity_poly.entity_id
_entity_poly.type
_entity_poly.pdbx_seq_one_letter_code
_entity_poly.pdbx_strand_id
1 'polypeptide(L)'
;MTLVLQIEGRAIHDIPSLYAEINRVFMADEGWQLGPSLDALDDLLHGGYGALAGQAQATLIWRDIAHSRTALGVEATCQWLQSKLEAPGTFNTRAIALQLDALQREQGQTYFEIVMEIFASHRQITLIPA
;
A
#
# COMPACT_ATOMS: atom_id res chain seq x y z
N MET A 1 1.19 -20.64 -16.46
CA MET A 1 1.15 -19.28 -17.03
C MET A 1 1.45 -18.34 -15.88
N THR A 2 2.31 -17.35 -16.07
CA THR A 2 2.61 -16.36 -15.03
C THR A 2 1.50 -15.32 -15.03
N LEU A 3 0.86 -15.08 -13.89
CA LEU A 3 -0.15 -14.04 -13.75
C LEU A 3 0.50 -12.66 -13.97
N VAL A 4 -0.14 -11.81 -14.77
CA VAL A 4 0.27 -10.41 -14.94
C VAL A 4 -0.88 -9.51 -14.52
N LEU A 5 -0.60 -8.61 -13.58
CA LEU A 5 -1.55 -7.65 -13.03
C LEU A 5 -1.05 -6.23 -13.30
N GLN A 6 -1.97 -5.27 -13.31
CA GLN A 6 -1.64 -3.87 -13.59
C GLN A 6 -2.35 -2.92 -12.63
N ILE A 7 -1.57 -2.09 -11.95
CA ILE A 7 -2.02 -0.95 -11.16
C ILE A 7 -1.90 0.33 -12.00
N GLU A 8 -2.96 1.12 -12.01
CA GLU A 8 -3.04 2.45 -12.61
C GLU A 8 -2.65 3.51 -11.58
N GLY A 9 -1.38 3.91 -11.56
CA GLY A 9 -0.86 4.87 -10.60
C GLY A 9 -1.55 6.24 -10.65
N ARG A 10 -2.08 6.66 -11.81
CA ARG A 10 -2.89 7.89 -11.96
C ARG A 10 -4.22 7.86 -11.22
N ALA A 11 -4.73 6.68 -10.87
CA ALA A 11 -5.94 6.57 -10.07
C ALA A 11 -5.68 6.87 -8.58
N ILE A 12 -4.41 6.82 -8.16
CA ILE A 12 -3.99 6.91 -6.75
C ILE A 12 -3.62 8.36 -6.43
N HIS A 13 -4.48 9.02 -5.67
CA HIS A 13 -4.32 10.41 -5.22
C HIS A 13 -4.20 10.54 -3.69
N ASP A 14 -4.49 9.46 -2.95
CA ASP A 14 -4.38 9.34 -1.51
C ASP A 14 -4.38 7.84 -1.09
N ILE A 15 -4.34 7.56 0.21
CA ILE A 15 -4.34 6.18 0.72
C ILE A 15 -5.67 5.45 0.40
N PRO A 16 -6.87 6.03 0.62
CA PRO A 16 -8.11 5.37 0.21
C PRO A 16 -8.15 4.94 -1.27
N SER A 17 -7.69 5.81 -2.18
CA SER A 17 -7.64 5.48 -3.61
C SER A 17 -6.59 4.41 -3.97
N LEU A 18 -5.48 4.31 -3.22
CA LEU A 18 -4.59 3.15 -3.30
C LEU A 18 -5.37 1.85 -3.04
N TYR A 19 -6.12 1.77 -1.94
CA TYR A 19 -6.85 0.55 -1.62
C TYR A 19 -8.03 0.28 -2.55
N ALA A 20 -8.67 1.32 -3.10
CA ALA A 20 -9.65 1.14 -4.15
C ALA A 20 -9.02 0.49 -5.40
N GLU A 21 -7.82 0.93 -5.77
CA GLU A 21 -7.08 0.37 -6.91
C GLU A 21 -6.57 -1.05 -6.62
N ILE A 22 -6.06 -1.32 -5.41
CA ILE A 22 -5.72 -2.68 -4.97
C ILE A 22 -6.95 -3.60 -5.04
N ASN A 23 -8.11 -3.16 -4.55
CA ASN A 23 -9.33 -3.94 -4.64
C ASN A 23 -9.76 -4.20 -6.10
N ARG A 24 -9.66 -3.19 -6.97
CA ARG A 24 -9.97 -3.33 -8.40
C ARG A 24 -9.08 -4.38 -9.08
N VAL A 25 -7.80 -4.43 -8.73
CA VAL A 25 -6.81 -5.31 -9.38
C VAL A 25 -6.82 -6.72 -8.79
N PHE A 26 -6.90 -6.83 -7.47
CA PHE A 26 -6.69 -8.10 -6.77
C PHE A 26 -7.98 -8.73 -6.25
N MET A 27 -9.01 -7.95 -5.96
CA MET A 27 -10.20 -8.41 -5.23
C MET A 27 -11.47 -8.40 -6.09
N ALA A 28 -11.36 -8.21 -7.40
CA ALA A 28 -12.51 -8.04 -8.30
C ALA A 28 -13.51 -9.22 -8.27
N ASP A 29 -13.01 -10.44 -8.05
CA ASP A 29 -13.81 -11.67 -8.00
C ASP A 29 -14.17 -12.10 -6.56
N GLU A 30 -13.77 -11.32 -5.55
CA GLU A 30 -14.05 -11.60 -4.14
C GLU A 30 -15.38 -10.97 -3.71
N GLY A 31 -16.09 -11.61 -2.78
CA GLY A 31 -17.35 -11.10 -2.23
C GLY A 31 -17.18 -9.96 -1.21
N TRP A 32 -15.95 -9.49 -1.00
CA TRP A 32 -15.57 -8.51 0.02
C TRP A 32 -14.39 -7.66 -0.46
N GLN A 33 -14.17 -6.51 0.19
CA GLN A 33 -13.07 -5.59 -0.13
C GLN A 33 -12.05 -5.52 1.00
N LEU A 34 -10.78 -5.45 0.62
CA LEU A 34 -9.66 -5.18 1.49
C LEU A 34 -9.81 -3.78 2.12
N GLY A 35 -9.77 -3.71 3.44
CA GLY A 35 -9.75 -2.45 4.17
C GLY A 35 -8.40 -1.73 4.05
N PRO A 36 -8.34 -0.41 4.32
CA PRO A 36 -7.13 0.40 4.19
C PRO A 36 -6.12 0.18 5.33
N SER A 37 -5.48 -1.00 5.35
CA SER A 37 -4.46 -1.39 6.33
C SER A 37 -3.22 -1.97 5.66
N LEU A 38 -2.04 -1.61 6.18
CA LEU A 38 -0.77 -2.17 5.71
C LEU A 38 -0.69 -3.67 5.97
N ASP A 39 -1.25 -4.15 7.09
CA ASP A 39 -1.33 -5.58 7.41
C ASP A 39 -2.20 -6.31 6.38
N ALA A 40 -3.33 -5.71 5.99
CA ALA A 40 -4.21 -6.29 4.99
C ALA A 40 -3.54 -6.35 3.61
N LEU A 41 -2.75 -5.33 3.24
CA LEU A 41 -1.94 -5.36 2.03
C LEU A 41 -0.89 -6.48 2.10
N ASP A 42 -0.18 -6.61 3.21
CA ASP A 42 0.83 -7.65 3.41
C ASP A 42 0.22 -9.06 3.34
N ASP A 43 -0.94 -9.27 3.98
CA ASP A 43 -1.70 -10.52 3.92
C ASP A 43 -2.15 -10.87 2.50
N LEU A 44 -2.61 -9.87 1.73
CA LEU A 44 -3.01 -10.07 0.34
C LEU A 44 -1.83 -10.62 -0.49
N LEU A 45 -0.64 -10.05 -0.30
CA LEU A 45 0.54 -10.41 -1.10
C LEU A 45 1.10 -11.80 -0.79
N HIS A 46 0.75 -12.39 0.37
CA HIS A 46 1.00 -13.80 0.65
C HIS A 46 0.19 -14.77 -0.26
N GLY A 47 -0.83 -14.27 -0.96
CA GLY A 47 -1.55 -15.02 -2.01
C GLY A 47 -2.60 -16.00 -1.50
N GLY A 48 -3.17 -15.75 -0.33
CA GLY A 48 -4.24 -16.59 0.25
C GLY A 48 -5.63 -16.39 -0.38
N TYR A 49 -5.85 -15.30 -1.12
CA TYR A 49 -7.14 -14.91 -1.70
C TYR A 49 -6.95 -13.95 -2.87
N GLY A 50 -8.06 -13.57 -3.52
CA GLY A 50 -8.07 -12.68 -4.67
C GLY A 50 -7.34 -13.27 -5.89
N ALA A 51 -6.92 -12.40 -6.79
CA ALA A 51 -6.24 -12.77 -8.03
C ALA A 51 -4.94 -13.57 -7.81
N LEU A 52 -4.31 -13.42 -6.63
CA LEU A 52 -3.09 -14.15 -6.27
C LEU A 52 -3.35 -15.57 -5.76
N ALA A 53 -4.60 -15.92 -5.43
CA ALA A 53 -4.93 -17.24 -4.91
C ALA A 53 -4.52 -18.36 -5.89
N GLY A 54 -3.71 -19.31 -5.40
CA GLY A 54 -3.22 -20.44 -6.18
C GLY A 54 -2.15 -20.09 -7.22
N GLN A 55 -1.66 -18.85 -7.25
CA GLN A 55 -0.59 -18.43 -8.15
C GLN A 55 0.77 -18.60 -7.48
N ALA A 56 1.68 -19.32 -8.14
CA ALA A 56 3.04 -19.48 -7.64
C ALA A 56 3.88 -18.20 -7.76
N GLN A 57 3.62 -17.40 -8.81
CA GLN A 57 4.30 -16.13 -9.08
C GLN A 57 3.36 -15.19 -9.84
N ALA A 58 3.51 -13.89 -9.58
CA ALA A 58 2.82 -12.84 -10.32
C ALA A 58 3.78 -11.71 -10.69
N THR A 59 3.58 -11.13 -11.88
CA THR A 59 4.21 -9.88 -12.29
C THR A 59 3.21 -8.75 -12.13
N LEU A 60 3.57 -7.72 -11.38
CA LEU A 60 2.76 -6.53 -11.16
C LEU A 60 3.38 -5.35 -11.89
N ILE A 61 2.68 -4.83 -12.89
CA ILE A 61 3.07 -3.60 -13.59
C ILE A 61 2.40 -2.43 -12.87
N TRP A 62 3.19 -1.47 -12.39
CA TRP A 62 2.65 -0.27 -11.75
C TRP A 62 2.92 0.93 -12.66
N ARG A 63 1.89 1.31 -13.42
CA ARG A 63 1.98 2.42 -14.38
C ARG A 63 1.89 3.77 -13.69
N ASP A 64 2.62 4.76 -14.20
CA ASP A 64 2.68 6.10 -13.65
C ASP A 64 3.03 6.10 -12.15
N ILE A 65 3.94 5.20 -11.73
CA ILE A 65 4.30 5.00 -10.31
C ILE A 65 4.83 6.29 -9.65
N ALA A 66 5.43 7.18 -10.43
CA ALA A 66 5.87 8.49 -9.95
C ALA A 66 4.70 9.34 -9.42
N HIS A 67 3.51 9.23 -10.03
CA HIS A 67 2.31 9.90 -9.53
C HIS A 67 1.91 9.34 -8.15
N SER A 68 1.87 8.01 -8.01
CA SER A 68 1.56 7.36 -6.74
C SER A 68 2.59 7.71 -5.66
N ARG A 69 3.87 7.82 -6.01
CA ARG A 69 4.92 8.28 -5.09
C ARG A 69 4.66 9.68 -4.55
N THR A 70 4.25 10.60 -5.41
CA THR A 70 3.89 11.96 -4.98
C THR A 70 2.62 11.96 -4.13
N ALA A 71 1.58 11.27 -4.58
CA ALA A 71 0.28 11.19 -3.90
C ALA A 71 0.37 10.55 -2.50
N LEU A 72 1.20 9.51 -2.36
CA LEU A 72 1.42 8.78 -1.11
C LEU A 72 2.68 9.25 -0.36
N GLY A 73 3.15 10.46 -0.68
CA GLY A 73 4.34 11.07 -0.09
C GLY A 73 4.13 11.61 1.33
N VAL A 74 4.96 12.59 1.71
CA VAL A 74 5.01 13.13 3.08
C VAL A 74 3.64 13.64 3.55
N GLU A 75 2.91 14.38 2.72
CA GLU A 75 1.61 14.96 3.10
C GLU A 75 0.58 13.89 3.48
N ALA A 76 0.35 12.91 2.60
CA ALA A 76 -0.58 11.80 2.87
C ALA A 76 -0.13 10.98 4.09
N THR A 77 1.18 10.79 4.26
CA THR A 77 1.72 10.06 5.43
C THR A 77 1.45 10.82 6.72
N CYS A 78 1.63 12.13 6.72
CA CYS A 78 1.33 12.98 7.87
C CYS A 78 -0.15 12.94 8.23
N GLN A 79 -1.05 13.05 7.25
CA GLN A 79 -2.50 12.96 7.48
C GLN A 79 -2.90 11.60 8.06
N TRP A 80 -2.31 10.52 7.53
CA TRP A 80 -2.54 9.15 8.03
C TRP A 80 -2.05 8.94 9.46
N LEU A 81 -0.88 9.46 9.81
CA LEU A 81 -0.36 9.37 11.18
C LEU A 81 -1.19 10.23 12.14
N GLN A 82 -1.62 11.42 11.71
CA GLN A 82 -2.48 12.30 12.51
C GLN A 82 -3.85 11.65 12.81
N SER A 83 -4.50 11.03 11.81
CA SER A 83 -5.79 10.36 12.02
C SER A 83 -5.70 9.21 13.04
N LYS A 84 -4.54 8.54 13.13
CA LYS A 84 -4.30 7.53 14.18
C LYS A 84 -4.21 8.12 15.59
N LEU A 85 -3.79 9.37 15.74
CA LEU A 85 -3.76 10.07 17.03
C LEU A 85 -5.16 10.48 17.49
N GLU A 86 -6.09 10.67 16.54
CA GLU A 86 -7.50 10.99 16.81
C GLU A 86 -8.32 9.79 17.32
N ALA A 87 -7.73 8.58 17.27
CA ALA A 87 -8.30 7.34 17.81
C ALA A 87 -7.58 6.90 19.12
N PRO A 88 -7.84 7.57 20.26
CA PRO A 88 -7.14 7.30 21.51
C PRO A 88 -7.38 5.88 22.02
N GLY A 89 -6.31 5.21 22.46
CA GLY A 89 -6.35 3.86 23.04
C GLY A 89 -6.13 2.71 22.06
N THR A 90 -6.16 2.97 20.75
CA THR A 90 -5.95 1.93 19.71
C THR A 90 -4.50 1.83 19.26
N PHE A 91 -3.79 2.96 19.21
CA PHE A 91 -2.43 3.02 18.67
C PHE A 91 -1.40 3.52 19.68
N ASN A 92 -0.14 3.14 19.46
CA ASN A 92 0.98 3.67 20.23
C ASN A 92 1.26 5.13 19.83
N THR A 93 0.59 6.06 20.51
CA THR A 93 0.65 7.50 20.22
C THR A 93 2.06 8.07 20.31
N ARG A 94 2.92 7.54 21.21
CA ARG A 94 4.33 7.95 21.31
C ARG A 94 5.12 7.56 20.06
N ALA A 95 4.94 6.33 19.56
CA ALA A 95 5.60 5.88 18.34
C ALA A 95 5.15 6.71 17.13
N ILE A 96 3.85 6.99 17.02
CA ILE A 96 3.29 7.82 15.94
C ILE A 96 3.84 9.25 15.98
N ALA A 97 3.92 9.86 17.16
CA ALA A 97 4.49 11.19 17.31
C ALA A 97 5.96 11.26 16.86
N LEU A 98 6.76 10.22 17.16
CA LEU A 98 8.15 10.11 16.68
C LEU A 98 8.22 9.95 15.15
N GLN A 99 7.30 9.21 14.54
CA GLN A 99 7.24 9.07 13.08
C GLN A 99 6.90 10.40 12.40
N LEU A 100 5.95 11.16 12.95
CA LEU A 100 5.62 12.51 12.46
C LEU A 100 6.82 13.47 12.56
N ASP A 101 7.51 13.45 13.71
CA ASP A 101 8.70 14.27 13.96
C ASP A 101 9.85 13.94 12.98
N ALA A 102 10.05 12.66 12.67
CA ALA A 102 11.02 12.20 11.67
C ALA A 102 10.63 12.65 10.25
N LEU A 103 9.36 12.52 9.86
CA LEU A 103 8.86 12.96 8.55
C LEU A 103 9.06 14.46 8.33
N GLN A 104 8.80 15.28 9.36
CA GLN A 104 9.02 16.73 9.30
C GLN A 104 10.49 17.13 9.14
N ARG A 105 11.43 16.25 9.52
CA ARG A 105 12.88 16.42 9.33
C ARG A 105 13.41 15.77 8.05
N GLU A 106 12.52 15.27 7.18
CA GLU A 106 12.90 14.52 5.97
C GLU A 106 13.72 13.25 6.28
N GLN A 107 13.56 12.70 7.49
CA GLN A 107 14.25 11.50 7.99
C GLN A 107 13.28 10.33 8.20
N GLY A 108 11.98 10.58 8.07
CA GLY A 108 10.92 9.60 8.21
C GLY A 108 10.54 8.98 6.88
N GLN A 109 10.01 7.77 6.95
CA GLN A 109 9.57 7.00 5.80
C GLN A 109 8.15 7.43 5.37
N THR A 110 7.95 7.63 4.08
CA THR A 110 6.64 7.90 3.48
C THR A 110 5.79 6.64 3.39
N TYR A 111 4.48 6.80 3.30
CA TYR A 111 3.55 5.71 3.10
C TYR A 111 3.87 4.93 1.83
N PHE A 112 4.24 5.64 0.75
CA PHE A 112 4.72 5.01 -0.49
C PHE A 112 5.90 4.09 -0.25
N GLU A 113 6.92 4.53 0.49
CA GLU A 113 8.12 3.73 0.78
C GLU A 113 7.78 2.48 1.60
N ILE A 114 6.88 2.60 2.59
CA ILE A 114 6.40 1.45 3.36
C ILE A 114 5.72 0.42 2.44
N VAL A 115 4.83 0.89 1.54
CA VAL A 115 4.17 0.02 0.56
C VAL A 115 5.17 -0.69 -0.34
N MET A 116 6.20 0.02 -0.82
CA MET A 116 7.26 -0.58 -1.65
C MET A 116 8.09 -1.62 -0.89
N GLU A 117 8.37 -1.39 0.39
CA GLU A 117 9.04 -2.38 1.24
C GLU A 117 8.21 -3.63 1.45
N ILE A 118 6.89 -3.48 1.64
CA ILE A 118 5.95 -4.59 1.68
C ILE A 118 6.04 -5.36 0.36
N PHE A 119 5.85 -4.73 -0.80
CA PHE A 119 5.98 -5.43 -2.09
C PHE A 119 7.34 -6.13 -2.26
N ALA A 120 8.44 -5.53 -1.81
CA ALA A 120 9.78 -6.10 -1.90
C ALA A 120 10.02 -7.29 -0.96
N SER A 121 9.26 -7.42 0.13
CA SER A 121 9.37 -8.55 1.06
C SER A 121 8.77 -9.84 0.47
N HIS A 122 7.86 -9.72 -0.51
CA HIS A 122 7.13 -10.82 -1.14
C HIS A 122 7.80 -11.34 -2.41
N ARG A 123 8.63 -12.39 -2.26
CA ARG A 123 9.41 -12.97 -3.37
C ARG A 123 8.58 -13.56 -4.51
N GLN A 124 7.32 -13.92 -4.29
CA GLN A 124 6.42 -14.38 -5.37
C GLN A 124 5.96 -13.23 -6.30
N ILE A 125 6.15 -11.97 -5.91
CA ILE A 125 5.73 -10.81 -6.68
C ILE A 125 6.95 -10.16 -7.34
N THR A 126 6.89 -10.01 -8.66
CA THR A 126 7.84 -9.20 -9.42
C THR A 126 7.17 -7.87 -9.77
N LEU A 127 7.58 -6.79 -9.09
CA LEU A 127 7.08 -5.46 -9.38
C LEU A 127 7.89 -4.78 -10.50
N ILE A 128 7.21 -4.30 -11.52
CA ILE A 128 7.79 -3.55 -12.64
C ILE A 128 7.22 -2.12 -12.61
N PRO A 129 8.03 -1.11 -12.25
CA PRO A 129 7.63 0.29 -12.37
C PRO A 129 7.57 0.68 -13.86
N ALA A 130 6.48 1.33 -14.27
CA ALA A 130 6.22 1.70 -15.67
C ALA A 130 5.68 3.13 -15.81
#